data_AF-A0A7K8JIB0-F1
#
_entry.id   AF-A0A7K8JIB0-F1
#
_cell.length_a   1.000
_cell.length_b   1.000
_cell.length_c   1.000
_cell.angle_alpha   90.00
_cell.angle_beta   90.00
_cell.angle_gamma   90.00
#
_symmetry.space_group_name_H-M   'P 1'
#
loop_
_entity.id
_entity.type
_entity.pdbx_description
1 polymer ?
#
loop_
_entity_poly.entity_id
_entity_poly.type
_entity_poly.pdbx_seq_one_letter_code
_entity_poly.pdbx_strand_id
1 'polypeptide(L)'
;DEIPEHNEFLFPEYEILIEPEEPEFPADSSVDPHDEQGAVDTSKDLKEQEELRAPGSTAFQSLDEETLEAMAKHETEEDKVFQMFKERVAAEPEQIIRYCRGGGGSPIWVSGENIPEEKDIPNCLCGARRIFEFQIMPQLLNHLQVDSLGESIDWGTLVVYTCADNCGEGNEYLEEFIWKQDFSAGS
;
A
#
# COMPACT_ATOMS: atom_id res chain seq x y z
N ASP A 1 -31.18 30.22 -5.62
CA ASP A 1 -30.08 29.27 -5.45
C ASP A 1 -29.81 28.61 -6.79
N GLU A 2 -28.96 29.26 -7.58
CA GLU A 2 -28.48 28.70 -8.85
C GLU A 2 -27.42 27.65 -8.49
N ILE A 3 -27.69 26.39 -8.87
CA ILE A 3 -26.71 25.31 -8.83
C ILE A 3 -25.61 25.71 -9.82
N PRO A 4 -24.32 25.76 -9.44
CA PRO A 4 -23.27 26.09 -10.39
C PRO A 4 -23.28 25.06 -11.53
N GLU A 5 -23.67 25.46 -12.74
CA GLU A 5 -23.91 24.55 -13.86
C GLU A 5 -22.64 23.94 -14.48
N HIS A 6 -21.44 24.33 -14.03
CA HIS A 6 -20.21 23.70 -14.50
C HIS A 6 -19.16 23.68 -13.40
N ASN A 7 -18.92 22.48 -12.87
CA ASN A 7 -17.69 22.15 -12.17
C ASN A 7 -16.71 21.64 -13.24
N GLU A 8 -15.62 22.37 -13.49
CA GLU A 8 -14.60 22.03 -14.53
C GLU A 8 -13.92 20.67 -14.29
N PHE A 9 -14.22 20.05 -13.14
CA PHE A 9 -13.62 18.83 -12.64
C PHE A 9 -14.68 17.76 -12.31
N LEU A 10 -15.65 17.57 -13.23
CA LEU A 10 -16.64 16.50 -13.11
C LEU A 10 -16.03 15.19 -13.62
N PHE A 11 -15.81 14.26 -12.70
CA PHE A 11 -15.45 12.90 -13.03
C PHE A 11 -16.64 12.11 -13.58
N PRO A 12 -16.38 11.06 -14.38
CA PRO A 12 -17.45 10.14 -14.75
C PRO A 12 -18.05 9.48 -13.50
N GLU A 13 -19.38 9.34 -13.49
CA GLU A 13 -20.11 8.71 -12.40
C GLU A 13 -20.23 7.20 -12.66
N TYR A 14 -19.92 6.41 -11.62
CA TYR A 14 -20.02 4.96 -11.65
C TYR A 14 -20.79 4.45 -10.42
N GLU A 15 -21.49 3.34 -10.59
CA GLU A 15 -22.06 2.59 -9.47
C GLU A 15 -20.99 1.68 -8.86
N ILE A 16 -20.87 1.69 -7.52
CA ILE A 16 -19.96 0.81 -6.80
C ILE A 16 -20.73 -0.45 -6.40
N LEU A 17 -20.30 -1.59 -6.93
CA LEU A 17 -20.79 -2.90 -6.51
C LEU A 17 -19.99 -3.35 -5.29
N ILE A 18 -20.68 -3.73 -4.21
CA ILE A 18 -20.07 -4.18 -2.96
C ILE A 18 -20.29 -5.67 -2.81
N GLU A 19 -19.19 -6.42 -2.79
CA GLU A 19 -19.17 -7.86 -2.58
C GLU A 19 -18.27 -8.20 -1.39
N PRO A 20 -18.60 -9.25 -0.60
CA PRO A 20 -17.74 -9.67 0.50
C PRO A 20 -16.41 -10.22 -0.04
N GLU A 21 -15.31 -9.86 0.62
CA GLU A 21 -13.98 -10.44 0.34
C GLU A 21 -14.02 -11.94 0.69
N GLU A 22 -13.83 -12.82 -0.29
CA GLU A 22 -13.71 -14.25 -0.03
C GLU A 22 -12.41 -14.52 0.72
N PRO A 23 -12.43 -15.20 1.88
CA PRO A 23 -11.19 -15.52 2.58
C PRO A 23 -10.36 -16.49 1.73
N GLU A 24 -9.12 -16.10 1.41
CA GLU A 24 -8.12 -17.01 0.85
C GLU A 24 -7.74 -18.05 1.92
N PHE A 25 -8.57 -19.08 2.04
CA PHE A 25 -8.41 -20.28 2.87
C PHE A 25 -8.44 -20.06 4.40
N PRO A 26 -8.94 -21.06 5.19
CA PRO A 26 -9.11 -20.90 6.63
C PRO A 26 -7.77 -20.81 7.35
N ALA A 27 -7.74 -19.95 8.37
CA ALA A 27 -6.63 -19.79 9.31
C ALA A 27 -6.35 -21.11 10.07
N ASP A 28 -5.51 -21.98 9.50
CA ASP A 28 -4.76 -22.99 10.26
C ASP A 28 -3.52 -23.44 9.48
N SER A 29 -2.43 -22.69 9.63
CA SER A 29 -1.08 -23.17 9.33
C SER A 29 -0.16 -22.75 10.46
N SER A 30 -0.32 -23.40 11.62
CA SER A 30 0.79 -23.55 12.57
C SER A 30 1.87 -24.41 11.90
N VAL A 31 2.74 -23.78 11.11
CA VAL A 31 3.98 -24.38 10.63
C VAL A 31 5.03 -24.22 11.73
N ASP A 32 5.18 -25.28 12.51
CA ASP A 32 6.28 -25.46 13.45
C ASP A 32 7.60 -25.57 12.67
N PRO A 33 8.63 -24.73 12.90
CA PRO A 33 9.84 -24.70 12.06
C PRO A 33 10.81 -25.88 12.24
N HIS A 34 10.39 -26.97 12.88
CA HIS A 34 11.30 -28.00 13.36
C HIS A 34 10.92 -29.43 12.96
N ASP A 35 10.52 -29.67 11.71
CA ASP A 35 10.68 -31.02 11.16
C ASP A 35 10.73 -30.99 9.62
N GLU A 36 11.84 -31.46 9.05
CA GLU A 36 11.91 -32.36 7.89
C GLU A 36 13.35 -32.41 7.38
N GLN A 37 14.09 -33.30 8.02
CA GLN A 37 15.35 -33.85 7.53
C GLN A 37 15.03 -34.77 6.32
N GLY A 38 15.36 -34.35 5.10
CA GLY A 38 15.12 -35.17 3.90
C GLY A 38 16.05 -34.82 2.75
N ALA A 39 17.23 -35.44 2.72
CA ALA A 39 18.25 -35.28 1.70
C ALA A 39 17.83 -35.82 0.32
N VAL A 40 18.13 -35.11 -0.78
CA VAL A 40 18.73 -35.74 -1.98
C VAL A 40 19.67 -34.75 -2.69
N ASP A 41 20.86 -35.26 -2.91
CA ASP A 41 22.06 -34.78 -3.59
C ASP A 41 21.86 -34.55 -5.10
N THR A 42 22.35 -33.44 -5.64
CA THR A 42 22.91 -33.43 -7.01
C THR A 42 23.89 -32.28 -7.20
N SER A 43 25.16 -32.63 -7.08
CA SER A 43 26.34 -31.87 -7.44
C SER A 43 26.45 -31.73 -8.97
N LYS A 44 26.80 -30.54 -9.47
CA LYS A 44 27.82 -30.35 -10.51
C LYS A 44 28.17 -28.88 -10.77
N ASP A 45 29.48 -28.66 -10.66
CA ASP A 45 30.38 -27.62 -11.16
C ASP A 45 29.82 -26.52 -12.09
N LEU A 46 30.30 -25.28 -11.85
CA LEU A 46 31.18 -24.55 -12.78
C LEU A 46 31.83 -23.37 -12.04
N LYS A 47 33.17 -23.43 -11.91
CA LYS A 47 34.05 -22.34 -11.48
C LYS A 47 34.57 -21.57 -12.69
N GLU A 48 35.07 -20.36 -12.39
CA GLU A 48 35.93 -19.46 -13.19
C GLU A 48 35.25 -18.46 -14.14
N GLN A 49 35.31 -17.17 -13.79
CA GLN A 49 36.39 -16.29 -14.27
C GLN A 49 36.34 -14.90 -13.60
N GLU A 50 37.42 -14.59 -12.86
CA GLU A 50 37.86 -13.21 -12.59
C GLU A 50 38.57 -12.63 -13.84
N GLU A 51 38.65 -11.30 -13.85
CA GLU A 51 39.49 -10.43 -14.69
C GLU A 51 39.03 -10.10 -16.11
N LEU A 52 38.32 -8.98 -16.25
CA LEU A 52 38.64 -7.97 -17.26
C LEU A 52 38.42 -6.55 -16.70
N ARG A 53 39.54 -5.88 -16.42
CA ARG A 53 39.63 -4.46 -16.07
C ARG A 53 39.62 -3.64 -17.37
N ALA A 54 38.71 -2.67 -17.49
CA ALA A 54 38.88 -1.52 -18.39
C ALA A 54 38.28 -0.24 -17.75
N PRO A 55 38.92 0.94 -17.93
CA PRO A 55 38.68 2.11 -17.10
C PRO A 55 37.59 3.01 -17.70
N GLY A 56 36.59 3.37 -16.89
CA GLY A 56 35.53 4.29 -17.28
C GLY A 56 35.05 5.08 -16.07
N SER A 57 35.72 6.19 -15.80
CA SER A 57 35.37 7.16 -14.76
C SER A 57 33.97 7.73 -14.99
N THR A 58 33.00 7.31 -14.18
CA THR A 58 31.92 8.18 -13.71
C THR A 58 31.74 7.91 -12.22
N ALA A 59 31.60 8.97 -11.44
CA ALA A 59 31.70 8.98 -10.00
C ALA A 59 30.62 8.13 -9.33
N PHE A 60 30.85 6.82 -9.21
CA PHE A 60 30.27 6.03 -8.14
C PHE A 60 30.98 6.49 -6.88
N GLN A 61 30.32 7.33 -6.08
CA GLN A 61 30.75 7.54 -4.70
C GLN A 61 30.89 6.13 -4.11
N SER A 62 32.09 5.77 -3.65
CA SER A 62 32.29 4.51 -2.93
C SER A 62 31.49 4.62 -1.64
N LEU A 63 30.22 4.25 -1.70
CA LEU A 63 29.41 4.01 -0.53
C LEU A 63 30.15 2.94 0.28
N ASP A 64 30.27 3.15 1.57
CA ASP A 64 30.80 2.12 2.45
C ASP A 64 29.90 0.87 2.40
N GLU A 65 30.50 -0.28 2.69
CA GLU A 65 29.83 -1.58 2.67
C GLU A 65 28.56 -1.57 3.53
N GLU A 66 28.59 -0.89 4.68
CA GLU A 66 27.44 -0.75 5.58
C GLU A 66 26.27 -0.02 4.90
N THR A 67 26.56 1.05 4.15
CA THR A 67 25.55 1.77 3.37
C THR A 67 24.99 0.91 2.23
N LEU A 68 25.84 0.16 1.53
CA LEU A 68 25.40 -0.77 0.47
C LEU A 68 24.52 -1.89 1.01
N GLU A 69 24.90 -2.49 2.15
CA GLU A 69 24.11 -3.51 2.85
C GLU A 69 22.77 -2.95 3.32
N ALA A 70 22.77 -1.73 3.87
CA ALA A 70 21.54 -1.06 4.31
C ALA A 70 20.59 -0.78 3.12
N MET A 71 21.12 -0.31 1.99
CA MET A 71 20.33 -0.09 0.76
C MET A 71 19.76 -1.40 0.21
N ALA A 72 20.59 -2.44 0.08
CA ALA A 72 20.15 -3.74 -0.40
C ALA A 72 19.05 -4.33 0.51
N LYS A 73 19.20 -4.21 1.83
CA LYS A 73 18.17 -4.65 2.77
C LYS A 73 16.88 -3.85 2.60
N HIS A 74 16.97 -2.53 2.46
CA HIS A 74 15.80 -1.67 2.25
C HIS A 74 15.01 -2.10 1.02
N GLU A 75 15.68 -2.26 -0.13
CA GLU A 75 15.07 -2.73 -1.38
C GLU A 75 14.37 -4.08 -1.18
N THR A 76 14.98 -5.02 -0.46
CA THR A 76 14.34 -6.32 -0.20
C THR A 76 13.11 -6.24 0.71
N GLU A 77 13.01 -5.27 1.61
CA GLU A 77 11.83 -5.10 2.46
C GLU A 77 10.70 -4.39 1.67
N GLU A 78 11.03 -3.38 0.86
CA GLU A 78 10.08 -2.72 -0.03
C GLU A 78 9.47 -3.72 -1.04
N ASP A 79 10.30 -4.57 -1.64
CA ASP A 79 9.86 -5.62 -2.55
C ASP A 79 8.86 -6.58 -1.89
N LYS A 80 9.09 -6.93 -0.61
CA LYS A 80 8.16 -7.79 0.15
C LYS A 80 6.82 -7.12 0.39
N VAL A 81 6.82 -5.85 0.80
CA VAL A 81 5.57 -5.10 1.03
C VAL A 81 4.78 -4.98 -0.27
N PHE A 82 5.46 -4.62 -1.36
CA PHE A 82 4.82 -4.53 -2.67
C PHE A 82 4.32 -5.88 -3.19
N GLN A 83 5.05 -6.97 -2.91
CA GLN A 83 4.61 -8.32 -3.25
C GLN A 83 3.35 -8.74 -2.47
N MET A 84 3.28 -8.46 -1.17
CA MET A 84 2.09 -8.70 -0.35
C MET A 84 0.89 -7.89 -0.84
N PHE A 85 1.11 -6.64 -1.27
CA PHE A 85 0.07 -5.82 -1.90
C PHE A 85 -0.45 -6.48 -3.17
N LYS A 86 0.44 -6.87 -4.09
CA LYS A 86 0.06 -7.54 -5.35
C LYS A 86 -0.70 -8.83 -5.12
N GLU A 87 -0.25 -9.66 -4.17
CA GLU A 87 -0.91 -10.91 -3.83
C GLU A 87 -2.33 -10.67 -3.33
N ARG A 88 -2.52 -9.70 -2.43
CA ARG A 88 -3.87 -9.37 -1.95
C ARG A 88 -4.77 -8.83 -3.06
N VAL A 89 -4.24 -7.98 -3.93
CA VAL A 89 -5.01 -7.38 -5.03
C VAL A 89 -5.27 -8.37 -6.16
N ALA A 90 -4.48 -9.43 -6.28
CA ALA A 90 -4.65 -10.44 -7.34
C ALA A 90 -6.00 -11.18 -7.25
N ALA A 91 -6.58 -11.29 -6.05
CA ALA A 91 -7.90 -11.89 -5.86
C ALA A 91 -9.01 -11.08 -6.57
N GLU A 92 -8.93 -9.75 -6.54
CA GLU A 92 -9.87 -8.85 -7.21
C GLU A 92 -9.17 -7.62 -7.78
N PRO A 93 -8.56 -7.73 -8.98
CA PRO A 93 -7.77 -6.65 -9.57
C PRO A 93 -8.56 -5.39 -9.94
N GLU A 94 -9.87 -5.51 -10.12
CA GLU A 94 -10.76 -4.37 -10.43
C GLU A 94 -11.22 -3.65 -9.15
N GLN A 95 -10.83 -4.13 -7.97
CA GLN A 95 -11.21 -3.53 -6.69
C GLN A 95 -10.74 -2.07 -6.58
N ILE A 96 -11.70 -1.16 -6.40
CA ILE A 96 -11.44 0.27 -6.15
C ILE A 96 -11.53 0.67 -4.67
N ILE A 97 -12.25 -0.11 -3.85
CA ILE A 97 -12.45 0.14 -2.42
C ILE A 97 -12.37 -1.17 -1.66
N ARG A 98 -11.67 -1.17 -0.51
CA ARG A 98 -11.67 -2.26 0.46
C ARG A 98 -12.18 -1.77 1.81
N TYR A 99 -13.30 -2.32 2.25
CA TYR A 99 -13.97 -1.94 3.50
C TYR A 99 -13.68 -2.95 4.61
N CYS A 100 -13.22 -2.49 5.78
CA CYS A 100 -12.75 -3.34 6.88
C CYS A 100 -12.92 -2.69 8.26
N ARG A 101 -14.10 -2.12 8.56
CA ARG A 101 -14.35 -1.53 9.89
C ARG A 101 -14.47 -2.59 10.98
N GLY A 102 -13.63 -2.52 12.01
CA GLY A 102 -13.76 -3.35 13.22
C GLY A 102 -13.56 -4.87 13.03
N GLY A 103 -13.29 -5.33 11.80
CA GLY A 103 -13.13 -6.75 11.44
C GLY A 103 -11.72 -7.31 11.64
N GLY A 104 -10.84 -6.60 12.36
CA GLY A 104 -9.44 -7.01 12.56
C GLY A 104 -8.55 -6.94 11.32
N GLY A 105 -9.08 -6.48 10.18
CA GLY A 105 -8.29 -6.21 8.98
C GLY A 105 -7.43 -4.95 9.15
N SER A 106 -6.23 -4.98 8.60
CA SER A 106 -5.36 -3.81 8.47
C SER A 106 -5.44 -3.22 7.05
N PRO A 107 -5.03 -1.95 6.86
CA PRO A 107 -4.72 -1.44 5.54
C PRO A 107 -3.64 -2.30 4.86
N ILE A 108 -3.65 -2.33 3.53
CA ILE A 108 -2.53 -2.83 2.72
C ILE A 108 -1.79 -1.66 2.10
N TRP A 109 -0.47 -1.75 2.12
CA TRP A 109 0.44 -0.67 1.73
C TRP A 109 1.20 -1.05 0.48
N VAL A 110 1.44 -0.08 -0.38
CA VAL A 110 2.21 -0.25 -1.62
C VAL A 110 3.70 -0.22 -1.33
N SER A 111 4.13 0.58 -0.34
CA SER A 111 5.50 0.68 0.13
C SER A 111 5.58 0.45 1.64
N GLY A 112 6.75 0.03 2.13
CA GLY A 112 7.08 0.00 3.56
C GLY A 112 7.32 1.38 4.16
N GLU A 113 7.42 2.42 3.33
CA GLU A 113 7.60 3.82 3.74
C GLU A 113 6.25 4.55 3.84
N ASN A 114 6.23 5.68 4.56
CA ASN A 114 5.03 6.54 4.69
C ASN A 114 3.78 5.76 5.18
N ILE A 115 4.01 4.87 6.15
CA ILE A 115 2.95 4.17 6.88
C ILE A 115 2.73 4.94 8.20
N PRO A 116 1.50 5.35 8.53
CA PRO A 116 1.23 6.09 9.76
C PRO A 116 1.40 5.19 10.98
N GLU A 117 2.01 5.71 12.02
CA GLU A 117 1.93 5.11 13.35
C GLU A 117 0.64 5.57 14.05
N GLU A 118 0.26 4.89 15.15
CA GLU A 118 -0.94 5.28 15.93
C GLU A 118 -0.93 6.75 16.39
N LYS A 119 0.27 7.32 16.62
CA LYS A 119 0.45 8.72 17.04
C LYS A 119 0.18 9.73 15.93
N ASP A 120 0.28 9.31 14.67
CA ASP A 120 0.10 10.16 13.50
C ASP A 120 -1.39 10.29 13.13
N ILE A 121 -2.23 9.42 13.70
CA ILE A 121 -3.68 9.41 13.52
C ILE A 121 -4.32 10.18 14.69
N PRO A 122 -4.88 11.39 14.45
CA PRO A 122 -5.50 12.17 15.52
C PRO A 122 -6.79 11.52 16.03
N ASN A 123 -7.11 11.75 17.31
CA ASN A 123 -8.38 11.34 17.92
C ASN A 123 -9.59 12.10 17.30
N CYS A 124 -10.80 11.50 17.31
CA CYS A 124 -12.07 12.21 17.03
C CYS A 124 -12.19 13.42 17.98
N LEU A 125 -12.93 14.44 17.55
CA LEU A 125 -13.30 15.59 18.37
C LEU A 125 -13.99 15.22 19.69
N CYS A 126 -14.64 14.06 19.79
CA CYS A 126 -15.21 13.54 21.03
C CYS A 126 -14.16 12.99 22.02
N GLY A 127 -12.91 12.84 21.59
CA GLY A 127 -11.80 12.27 22.37
C GLY A 127 -11.52 10.79 22.11
N ALA A 128 -12.40 10.08 21.41
CA ALA A 128 -12.18 8.68 21.04
C ALA A 128 -11.08 8.54 19.97
N ARG A 129 -10.39 7.39 19.96
CA ARG A 129 -9.44 7.07 18.88
C ARG A 129 -10.16 6.89 17.55
N ARG A 130 -9.46 7.16 16.45
CA ARG A 130 -9.91 6.75 15.12
C ARG A 130 -9.35 5.37 14.77
N ILE A 131 -10.16 4.58 14.09
CA ILE A 131 -9.83 3.23 13.62
C ILE A 131 -9.95 3.16 12.11
N PHE A 132 -9.21 2.26 11.49
CA PHE A 132 -9.34 1.99 10.07
C PHE A 132 -10.78 1.57 9.73
N GLU A 133 -11.36 2.23 8.72
CA GLU A 133 -12.69 1.88 8.20
C GLU A 133 -12.60 1.29 6.80
N PHE A 134 -11.97 1.99 5.87
CA PHE A 134 -11.81 1.53 4.49
C PHE A 134 -10.60 2.17 3.83
N GLN A 135 -10.16 1.57 2.73
CA GLN A 135 -9.10 2.10 1.87
C GLN A 135 -9.61 2.24 0.43
N ILE A 136 -9.08 3.24 -0.28
CA ILE A 136 -9.30 3.48 -1.70
C ILE A 136 -8.05 3.02 -2.44
N MET A 137 -8.26 2.11 -3.39
CA MET A 137 -7.22 1.46 -4.16
C MET A 137 -6.71 2.36 -5.28
N PRO A 138 -5.46 2.19 -5.74
CA PRO A 138 -4.91 2.95 -6.86
C PRO A 138 -5.65 2.63 -8.17
N GLN A 139 -6.30 1.46 -8.25
CA GLN A 139 -7.12 1.05 -9.38
C GLN A 139 -8.20 2.08 -9.75
N LEU A 140 -8.71 2.86 -8.78
CA LEU A 140 -9.69 3.91 -9.04
C LEU A 140 -9.15 4.97 -10.02
N LEU A 141 -7.84 5.24 -10.03
CA LEU A 141 -7.21 6.20 -10.95
C LEU A 141 -7.49 5.88 -12.42
N ASN A 142 -7.58 4.59 -12.77
CA ASN A 142 -7.89 4.14 -14.13
C ASN A 142 -9.31 4.54 -14.59
N HIS A 143 -10.19 4.87 -13.65
CA HIS A 143 -11.57 5.28 -13.93
C HIS A 143 -11.76 6.81 -13.92
N LEU A 144 -10.80 7.58 -13.39
CA LEU A 144 -10.92 9.04 -13.28
C LEU A 144 -10.70 9.79 -14.61
N GLN A 145 -10.15 9.14 -15.65
CA GLN A 145 -9.94 9.71 -16.99
C GLN A 145 -9.16 11.05 -16.99
N VAL A 146 -8.16 11.19 -16.11
CA VAL A 146 -7.35 12.41 -15.98
C VAL A 146 -6.16 12.36 -16.95
N ASP A 147 -6.36 12.86 -18.17
CA ASP A 147 -5.32 12.90 -19.22
C ASP A 147 -4.54 14.23 -19.27
N SER A 148 -4.75 15.14 -18.31
CA SER A 148 -4.13 16.47 -18.32
C SER A 148 -2.77 16.52 -17.62
N LEU A 149 -1.72 16.86 -18.37
CA LEU A 149 -0.31 16.98 -17.93
C LEU A 149 -0.04 17.97 -16.78
N GLY A 150 -1.03 18.75 -16.32
CA GLY A 150 -0.86 19.79 -15.29
C GLY A 150 -1.40 19.43 -13.90
N GLU A 151 -2.28 18.43 -13.82
CA GLU A 151 -2.94 17.98 -12.58
C GLU A 151 -2.95 16.46 -12.58
N SER A 152 -1.77 15.84 -12.39
CA SER A 152 -1.67 14.39 -12.24
C SER A 152 -2.19 14.00 -10.87
N ILE A 153 -3.37 13.38 -10.83
CA ILE A 153 -3.86 12.73 -9.62
C ILE A 153 -3.20 11.36 -9.54
N ASP A 154 -2.38 11.16 -8.52
CA ASP A 154 -1.72 9.89 -8.27
C ASP A 154 -1.65 9.62 -6.76
N TRP A 155 -1.80 8.34 -6.40
CA TRP A 155 -1.65 7.81 -5.05
C TRP A 155 -1.42 6.30 -5.12
N GLY A 156 -0.63 5.77 -4.20
CA GLY A 156 -0.48 4.33 -3.97
C GLY A 156 -1.70 3.74 -3.25
N THR A 157 -2.10 4.33 -2.12
CA THR A 157 -3.33 3.95 -1.40
C THR A 157 -3.82 5.12 -0.56
N LEU A 158 -5.14 5.26 -0.42
CA LEU A 158 -5.75 6.20 0.53
C LEU A 158 -6.43 5.41 1.64
N VAL A 159 -6.08 5.68 2.89
CA VAL A 159 -6.56 4.95 4.05
C VAL A 159 -7.41 5.87 4.91
N VAL A 160 -8.67 5.50 5.13
CA VAL A 160 -9.64 6.31 5.86
C VAL A 160 -9.82 5.76 7.27
N TYR A 161 -9.70 6.66 8.24
CA TYR A 161 -9.84 6.40 9.65
C TYR A 161 -11.02 7.19 10.21
N THR A 162 -11.90 6.50 10.94
CA THR A 162 -13.12 7.08 11.50
C THR A 162 -13.26 6.83 12.98
N CYS A 163 -14.14 7.56 13.65
CA CYS A 163 -14.33 7.43 15.08
C CYS A 163 -14.72 6.01 15.51
N ALA A 164 -13.98 5.44 16.46
CA ALA A 164 -14.28 4.14 17.05
C ALA A 164 -15.65 4.11 17.76
N ASP A 165 -16.04 5.21 18.39
CA ASP A 165 -17.30 5.34 19.13
C ASP A 165 -18.46 5.79 18.24
N ASN A 166 -18.21 5.99 16.93
CA ASN A 166 -19.19 6.53 15.98
C ASN A 166 -19.82 7.85 16.50
N CYS A 167 -18.95 8.77 16.95
CA CYS A 167 -19.30 10.11 17.41
C CYS A 167 -20.14 10.86 16.35
N GLY A 168 -21.03 11.77 16.77
CA GLY A 168 -21.84 12.57 15.85
C GLY A 168 -23.30 12.14 15.73
N GLU A 169 -24.01 12.07 16.85
CA GLU A 169 -25.47 11.92 16.84
C GLU A 169 -26.13 13.21 16.29
N GLY A 170 -26.38 13.27 14.98
CA GLY A 170 -27.03 14.41 14.32
C GLY A 170 -26.87 14.41 12.79
N ASN A 171 -27.52 15.36 12.11
CA ASN A 171 -27.37 15.60 10.66
C ASN A 171 -26.15 16.47 10.32
N GLU A 172 -25.16 16.55 11.21
CA GLU A 172 -23.96 17.35 10.98
C GLU A 172 -22.80 16.45 10.52
N TYR A 173 -22.18 16.81 9.40
CA TYR A 173 -21.00 16.12 8.90
C TYR A 173 -19.81 16.42 9.82
N LEU A 174 -19.14 15.37 10.29
CA LEU A 174 -17.91 15.47 11.06
C LEU A 174 -16.70 15.17 10.18
N GLU A 175 -15.59 15.84 10.49
CA GLU A 175 -14.32 15.61 9.81
C GLU A 175 -13.66 14.32 10.31
N GLU A 176 -13.42 13.41 9.37
CA GLU A 176 -12.66 12.18 9.59
C GLU A 176 -11.25 12.29 8.98
N PHE A 177 -10.41 11.30 9.25
CA PHE A 177 -8.99 11.38 8.90
C PHE A 177 -8.66 10.49 7.71
N ILE A 178 -7.87 11.02 6.77
CA ILE A 178 -7.37 10.30 5.61
C ILE A 178 -5.84 10.34 5.61
N TRP A 179 -5.23 9.18 5.41
CA TRP A 179 -3.80 9.05 5.15
C TRP A 179 -3.56 8.71 3.68
N LYS A 180 -2.64 9.40 3.03
CA LYS A 180 -2.25 9.16 1.64
C LYS A 180 -0.84 8.59 1.61
N GLN A 181 -0.68 7.43 0.98
CA GLN A 181 0.62 6.90 0.58
C GLN A 181 0.78 7.03 -0.93
N ASP A 182 1.92 7.53 -1.39
CA ASP A 182 2.27 7.69 -2.80
C ASP A 182 3.08 6.50 -3.33
N PHE A 183 3.08 6.28 -4.66
CA PHE A 183 3.91 5.26 -5.31
C PHE A 183 5.40 5.58 -5.30
N SER A 184 5.76 6.85 -5.12
CA SER A 184 7.14 7.32 -5.07
C SER A 184 7.40 8.10 -3.80
N ALA A 185 8.57 7.86 -3.20
CA ALA A 185 9.14 8.69 -2.13
C ALA A 185 9.62 10.03 -2.73
N GLY A 186 8.70 10.86 -3.20
CA GLY A 186 9.01 12.20 -3.70
C GLY A 186 8.21 12.60 -4.93
N SER A 187 7.16 13.38 -4.70
CA SER A 187 6.71 14.44 -5.61
C SER A 187 6.33 15.66 -4.79
#